data_AF-A0A7X8YEV8-F1
#
_entry.id   AF-A0A7X8YEV8-F1
#
_cell.length_a   1.000
_cell.length_b   1.000
_cell.length_c   1.000
_cell.angle_alpha   90.00
_cell.angle_beta   90.00
_cell.angle_gamma   90.00
#
_symmetry.space_group_name_H-M   'P 1'
#
loop_
_entity.id
_entity.type
_entity.pdbx_description
1 polymer ?
#
loop_
_entity_poly.entity_id
_entity_poly.type
_entity_poly.pdbx_seq_one_letter_code
_entity_poly.pdbx_strand_id
1 'polypeptide(L)'
;MSTHSFDVDDDFYANTFTEEDREAFETQPISQKKFLLAWALALFLGPIGAQRYYLGYYPTALLKTCLFIAGVVLLVVFDLANLGLALIGVVGAWTIIDLFLLLSGTMQDKHDHRLSGFTRFAGICAGLTVLVLVGMMVAALVIGTSTGVSLG
;
A
#
# COMPACT_ATOMS: atom_id res chain seq x y z
N MET A 1 51.40 -36.41 12.45
CA MET A 1 50.74 -35.61 11.41
C MET A 1 49.23 -35.77 11.60
N SER A 2 48.66 -35.13 12.63
CA SER A 2 47.22 -35.16 12.85
C SER A 2 46.59 -34.17 11.88
N THR A 3 45.73 -34.66 10.99
CA THR A 3 44.91 -33.82 10.12
C THR A 3 43.96 -33.04 11.01
N HIS A 4 44.32 -31.79 11.30
CA HIS A 4 43.42 -30.80 11.85
C HIS A 4 42.40 -30.51 10.75
N SER A 5 41.31 -31.29 10.71
CA SER A 5 40.15 -30.98 9.89
C SER A 5 39.63 -29.65 10.42
N PHE A 6 39.74 -28.60 9.62
CA PHE A 6 38.95 -27.40 9.83
C PHE A 6 37.50 -27.85 9.65
N ASP A 7 36.81 -28.09 10.78
CA ASP A 7 35.36 -28.09 10.79
C ASP A 7 35.00 -26.65 10.43
N VAL A 8 34.71 -26.42 9.15
CA VAL A 8 34.18 -25.14 8.67
C VAL A 8 32.71 -25.18 9.06
N ASP A 9 32.51 -25.02 10.36
CA ASP A 9 31.33 -24.65 11.11
C ASP A 9 30.05 -24.55 10.27
N ASP A 10 29.21 -25.58 10.39
CA ASP A 10 27.77 -25.48 10.18
C ASP A 10 27.17 -24.32 11.02
N ASP A 11 27.86 -23.83 12.05
CA ASP A 11 27.53 -22.62 12.83
C ASP A 11 27.73 -21.30 12.05
N PHE A 12 28.54 -21.26 10.99
CA PHE A 12 28.67 -20.07 10.13
C PHE A 12 27.54 -19.98 9.10
N TYR A 13 26.83 -21.08 8.85
CA TYR A 13 25.61 -21.13 8.03
C TYR A 13 24.32 -21.33 8.85
N ALA A 14 24.43 -21.52 10.17
CA ALA A 14 23.31 -21.56 11.10
C ALA A 14 22.83 -20.14 11.42
N ASN A 15 21.89 -19.65 10.61
CA ASN A 15 20.98 -18.56 10.94
C ASN A 15 21.61 -17.15 11.02
N THR A 16 21.48 -16.37 9.93
CA THR A 16 21.69 -14.90 9.95
C THR A 16 20.67 -14.15 10.81
N PHE A 17 19.65 -14.84 11.34
CA PHE A 17 18.65 -14.31 12.25
C PHE A 17 19.06 -14.70 13.68
N THR A 18 19.88 -13.88 14.31
CA THR A 18 20.37 -14.16 15.66
C THR A 18 19.21 -14.17 16.67
N GLU A 19 19.43 -14.78 17.83
CA GLU A 19 18.46 -14.73 18.93
C GLU A 19 18.14 -13.27 19.34
N GLU A 20 19.11 -12.38 19.23
CA GLU A 20 18.94 -10.93 19.40
C GLU A 20 18.00 -10.33 18.34
N ASP A 21 18.08 -10.77 17.06
CA ASP A 21 17.16 -10.34 16.00
C ASP A 21 15.73 -10.84 16.25
N ARG A 22 15.58 -12.05 16.81
CA ARG A 22 14.28 -12.60 17.23
C ARG A 22 13.67 -11.76 18.34
N GLU A 23 14.44 -11.51 19.40
CA GLU A 23 13.99 -10.68 20.52
C GLU A 23 13.68 -9.25 20.07
N ALA A 24 14.50 -8.66 19.20
CA ALA A 24 14.23 -7.35 18.61
C ALA A 24 12.92 -7.32 17.80
N PHE A 25 12.59 -8.41 17.09
CA PHE A 25 11.35 -8.52 16.32
C PHE A 25 10.11 -8.71 17.22
N GLU A 26 10.23 -9.49 18.29
CA GLU A 26 9.15 -9.74 19.25
C GLU A 26 8.88 -8.54 20.18
N THR A 27 9.93 -7.78 20.52
CA THR A 27 9.86 -6.63 21.43
C THR A 27 9.60 -5.29 20.73
N GLN A 28 9.43 -5.29 19.40
CA GLN A 28 9.14 -4.08 18.64
C GLN A 28 7.94 -3.32 19.22
N PRO A 29 8.09 -2.01 19.52
CA PRO A 29 6.99 -1.22 20.04
C PRO A 29 5.85 -1.16 19.03
N ILE A 30 4.64 -1.49 19.47
CA ILE A 30 3.45 -1.40 18.62
C ILE A 30 3.07 0.08 18.48
N SER A 31 2.85 0.56 17.25
CA SER A 31 2.41 1.93 17.02
C SER A 31 1.02 2.16 17.64
N GLN A 32 0.82 3.34 18.22
CA GLN A 32 -0.50 3.80 18.70
C GLN A 32 -1.51 3.99 17.54
N LYS A 33 -1.03 4.06 16.29
CA LYS A 33 -1.88 4.19 15.11
C LYS A 33 -2.56 2.87 14.79
N LYS A 34 -3.86 2.95 14.48
CA LYS A 34 -4.71 1.77 14.22
C LYS A 34 -4.62 1.38 12.75
N PHE A 35 -4.28 0.12 12.49
CA PHE A 35 -4.24 -0.44 11.13
C PHE A 35 -5.58 -0.28 10.40
N LEU A 36 -6.69 -0.56 11.08
CA LEU A 36 -8.03 -0.44 10.51
C LEU A 36 -8.35 0.97 10.02
N LEU A 37 -7.88 2.01 10.74
CA LEU A 37 -8.07 3.41 10.33
C LEU A 37 -7.23 3.71 9.09
N ALA A 38 -5.97 3.29 9.08
CA ALA A 38 -5.10 3.47 7.91
C ALA A 38 -5.70 2.78 6.67
N TRP A 39 -6.22 1.57 6.83
CA TRP A 39 -6.88 0.81 5.77
C TRP A 39 -8.20 1.44 5.30
N ALA A 40 -9.05 1.90 6.22
CA ALA A 40 -10.28 2.60 5.85
C ALA A 40 -9.97 3.91 5.09
N LEU A 41 -8.99 4.68 5.56
CA LEU A 41 -8.51 5.89 4.88
C LEU A 41 -7.92 5.58 3.50
N ALA A 42 -7.25 4.44 3.36
CA ALA A 42 -6.74 3.95 2.08
C ALA A 42 -7.85 3.65 1.09
N LEU A 43 -8.90 2.99 1.54
CA LEU A 43 -10.00 2.53 0.70
C LEU A 43 -10.88 3.71 0.25
N PHE A 44 -11.23 4.60 1.17
CA PHE A 44 -12.15 5.72 0.88
C PHE A 44 -11.44 6.97 0.37
N LEU A 45 -10.26 7.30 0.89
CA LEU A 45 -9.47 8.49 0.54
C LEU A 45 -8.14 8.12 -0.15
N GLY A 46 -8.09 6.95 -0.79
CA GLY A 46 -6.94 6.46 -1.55
C GLY A 46 -6.40 7.43 -2.60
N PRO A 47 -7.24 8.03 -3.47
CA PRO A 47 -6.80 8.94 -4.52
C PRO A 47 -6.16 10.22 -3.97
N ILE A 48 -6.65 10.68 -2.82
CA ILE A 48 -6.13 11.84 -2.10
C ILE A 48 -4.89 11.46 -1.28
N GLY A 49 -4.71 10.18 -0.91
CA GLY A 49 -3.55 9.72 -0.15
C GLY A 49 -3.66 9.94 1.37
N ALA A 50 -4.88 10.04 1.93
CA ALA A 50 -5.11 10.29 3.37
C ALA A 50 -4.40 9.28 4.30
N GLN A 51 -4.29 8.02 3.88
CA GLN A 51 -3.52 7.01 4.62
C GLN A 51 -2.05 7.41 4.85
N ARG A 52 -1.39 8.04 3.86
CA ARG A 52 0.01 8.46 3.96
C ARG A 52 0.16 9.68 4.87
N TYR A 53 -0.83 10.58 4.86
CA TYR A 53 -0.92 11.66 5.85
C TYR A 53 -1.06 11.11 7.27
N TYR A 54 -1.89 10.08 7.46
CA TYR A 54 -2.08 9.45 8.77
C TYR A 54 -0.81 8.76 9.30
N LEU A 55 -0.07 8.10 8.42
CA LEU A 55 1.19 7.43 8.73
C LEU A 55 2.40 8.38 8.90
N GLY A 56 2.24 9.66 8.53
CA GLY A 56 3.30 10.67 8.64
C GLY A 56 4.20 10.81 7.41
N TYR A 57 3.86 10.16 6.29
CA TYR A 57 4.55 10.27 5.01
C TYR A 57 4.09 11.49 4.18
N TYR A 58 4.18 12.69 4.79
CA TYR A 58 3.76 13.96 4.19
C TYR A 58 4.26 14.24 2.76
N PRO A 59 5.56 14.04 2.41
CA PRO A 59 6.04 14.42 1.08
C PRO A 59 5.39 13.59 -0.03
N THR A 60 5.29 12.27 0.16
CA THR A 60 4.63 11.38 -0.82
C THR A 60 3.11 11.58 -0.87
N ALA A 61 2.49 11.90 0.26
CA ALA A 61 1.06 12.19 0.32
C ALA A 61 0.71 13.48 -0.44
N LEU A 62 1.53 14.52 -0.26
CA LEU A 62 1.37 15.79 -0.97
C LEU A 62 1.59 15.62 -2.46
N LEU A 63 2.63 14.89 -2.88
CA LEU A 63 2.89 14.61 -4.30
C LEU A 63 1.67 13.96 -4.97
N LYS A 64 1.10 12.95 -4.33
CA LYS A 64 -0.09 12.25 -4.83
C LYS A 64 -1.33 13.15 -4.90
N THR A 65 -1.55 13.96 -3.86
CA THR A 65 -2.65 14.94 -3.83
C THR A 65 -2.52 15.97 -4.95
N CYS A 66 -1.33 16.54 -5.14
CA CYS A 66 -1.07 17.48 -6.22
C CYS A 66 -1.30 16.85 -7.60
N LEU A 67 -0.89 15.59 -7.79
CA LEU A 67 -1.11 14.86 -9.04
C LEU A 67 -2.60 14.62 -9.32
N PHE A 68 -3.37 14.28 -8.27
CA PHE A 68 -4.82 14.14 -8.37
C PHE A 68 -5.50 15.47 -8.71
N ILE A 69 -5.16 16.55 -8.01
CA ILE A 69 -5.68 17.89 -8.27
C ILE A 69 -5.32 18.33 -9.70
N ALA A 70 -4.07 18.14 -10.13
CA ALA A 70 -3.64 18.47 -11.48
C ALA A 70 -4.43 17.68 -12.55
N GLY A 71 -4.64 16.37 -12.35
CA GLY A 71 -5.45 15.54 -13.23
C GLY A 71 -6.90 16.04 -13.35
N VAL A 72 -7.52 16.41 -12.23
CA VAL A 72 -8.88 16.96 -12.21
C VAL A 72 -8.94 18.34 -12.85
N VAL A 73 -7.98 19.23 -12.57
CA VAL A 73 -7.92 20.58 -13.16
C VAL A 73 -7.73 20.48 -14.68
N LEU A 74 -6.87 19.59 -15.16
CA LEU A 74 -6.69 19.35 -16.60
C LEU A 74 -7.97 18.84 -17.27
N LEU A 75 -8.75 18.02 -16.57
CA LEU A 75 -10.03 17.53 -17.06
C LEU A 75 -11.10 18.65 -17.09
N VAL A 76 -11.28 19.39 -15.98
CA VAL A 76 -12.41 20.32 -15.80
C VAL A 76 -12.13 21.71 -16.36
N VAL A 77 -10.92 22.24 -16.19
CA VAL A 77 -10.58 23.63 -16.54
C VAL A 77 -10.01 23.72 -17.95
N PHE A 78 -9.17 22.76 -18.32
CA PHE A 78 -8.48 22.76 -19.62
C PHE A 78 -9.17 21.89 -20.68
N ASP A 79 -10.22 21.13 -20.32
CA ASP A 79 -10.95 20.20 -21.20
C ASP A 79 -10.03 19.15 -21.88
N LEU A 80 -8.89 18.85 -21.24
CA LEU A 80 -7.90 17.88 -21.70
C LEU A 80 -8.24 16.49 -21.13
N ALA A 81 -9.36 15.92 -21.59
CA ALA A 81 -9.88 14.65 -21.08
C ALA A 81 -8.84 13.51 -21.10
N ASN A 82 -8.09 13.35 -22.20
CA ASN A 82 -7.11 12.28 -22.34
C ASN A 82 -5.97 12.38 -21.32
N LEU A 83 -5.44 13.59 -21.09
CA LEU A 83 -4.33 13.82 -20.17
C LEU A 83 -4.80 13.78 -18.71
N GLY A 84 -5.98 14.34 -18.42
CA GLY A 84 -6.60 14.29 -17.11
C GLY A 84 -6.91 12.85 -16.68
N LEU A 85 -7.51 12.04 -17.57
CA LEU A 85 -7.78 10.63 -17.33
C LEU A 85 -6.49 9.82 -17.16
N ALA A 86 -5.44 10.09 -17.94
CA ALA A 86 -4.15 9.43 -17.78
C ALA A 86 -3.56 9.68 -16.38
N LEU A 87 -3.59 10.93 -15.90
CA LEU A 87 -3.08 11.27 -14.56
C LEU A 87 -3.92 10.66 -13.44
N ILE A 88 -5.25 10.71 -13.56
CA ILE A 88 -6.15 10.07 -12.59
C ILE A 88 -5.94 8.55 -12.59
N GLY A 89 -5.70 7.94 -13.75
CA GLY A 89 -5.34 6.53 -13.88
C GLY A 89 -4.02 6.20 -13.18
N VAL A 90 -2.98 7.04 -13.35
CA VAL A 90 -1.70 6.90 -12.64
C VAL A 90 -1.89 7.02 -11.12
N VAL A 91 -2.67 7.99 -10.65
CA VAL A 91 -3.02 8.11 -9.23
C VAL A 91 -3.77 6.87 -8.74
N GLY A 92 -4.71 6.36 -9.53
CA GLY A 92 -5.47 5.13 -9.24
C GLY A 92 -4.56 3.91 -9.12
N ALA A 93 -3.65 3.69 -10.07
CA ALA A 93 -2.64 2.63 -9.99
C ALA A 93 -1.78 2.78 -8.73
N TRP A 94 -1.36 4.02 -8.41
CA TRP A 94 -0.66 4.31 -7.17
C TRP A 94 -1.52 3.95 -5.94
N THR A 95 -2.83 4.22 -5.91
CA THR A 95 -3.70 3.80 -4.79
C THR A 95 -3.72 2.29 -4.57
N ILE A 96 -3.67 1.50 -5.65
CA ILE A 96 -3.68 0.04 -5.56
C ILE A 96 -2.35 -0.45 -4.98
N ILE A 97 -1.22 0.07 -5.48
CA ILE A 97 0.12 -0.23 -4.94
C ILE A 97 0.18 0.12 -3.45
N ASP A 98 -0.34 1.29 -3.10
CA ASP A 98 -0.42 1.78 -1.73
C ASP A 98 -1.23 0.85 -0.80
N LEU A 99 -2.37 0.33 -1.27
CA LEU A 99 -3.17 -0.66 -0.55
C LEU A 99 -2.39 -1.96 -0.34
N PHE A 100 -1.69 -2.44 -1.36
CA PHE A 100 -0.84 -3.64 -1.23
C PHE A 100 0.29 -3.44 -0.22
N LEU A 101 0.99 -2.30 -0.27
CA LEU A 101 2.06 -1.97 0.69
C LEU A 101 1.54 -1.87 2.12
N LEU A 102 0.32 -1.34 2.31
CA LEU A 102 -0.34 -1.28 3.61
C LEU A 102 -0.72 -2.68 4.11
N LEU A 103 -1.34 -3.51 3.27
CA LEU A 103 -1.78 -4.87 3.61
C LEU A 103 -0.60 -5.82 3.84
N SER A 104 0.50 -5.64 3.11
CA SER A 104 1.78 -6.35 3.31
C SER A 104 2.42 -6.01 4.67
N GLY A 105 2.01 -4.91 5.31
CA GLY A 105 2.63 -4.41 6.54
C GLY A 105 3.97 -3.69 6.29
N THR A 106 4.30 -3.45 5.01
CA THR A 106 5.50 -2.70 4.60
C THR A 106 5.37 -1.21 4.93
N MET A 107 4.14 -0.68 4.96
CA MET A 107 3.89 0.67 5.49
C MET A 107 3.84 0.64 7.01
N GLN A 108 4.92 1.10 7.62
CA GLN A 108 5.03 1.28 9.06
C GLN A 108 4.82 2.75 9.44
N ASP A 109 4.74 3.05 10.73
CA ASP A 109 4.75 4.44 11.20
C ASP A 109 6.15 5.05 10.98
N LYS A 110 6.29 6.38 11.13
CA LYS A 110 7.57 7.11 11.05
C LYS A 110 8.67 6.57 11.99
N HIS A 111 8.28 5.79 12.99
CA HIS A 111 9.17 5.17 13.97
C HIS A 111 9.45 3.69 13.65
N ASP A 112 9.14 3.21 12.43
CA ASP A 112 9.23 1.80 12.02
C ASP A 112 8.52 0.85 12.99
N HIS A 113 7.40 1.33 13.52
CA HIS A 113 6.54 0.56 14.40
C HIS A 113 5.37 -0.01 13.59
N ARG A 114 5.09 -1.30 13.80
CA ARG A 114 3.95 -1.98 13.22
C ARG A 114 2.65 -1.38 13.74
N LEU A 115 1.67 -1.23 12.86
CA LEU A 115 0.35 -0.68 13.19
C LEU A 115 -0.40 -1.60 14.16
N SER A 116 -1.05 -1.01 15.16
CA SER A 116 -1.87 -1.77 16.11
C SER A 116 -3.01 -2.50 15.40
N GLY A 117 -3.16 -3.79 15.72
CA GLY A 117 -4.22 -4.67 15.18
C GLY A 117 -3.93 -5.26 13.79
N PHE A 118 -2.74 -5.06 13.22
CA PHE A 118 -2.36 -5.60 11.92
C PHE A 118 -2.53 -7.13 11.85
N THR A 119 -1.91 -7.89 12.76
CA THR A 119 -1.95 -9.37 12.76
C THR A 119 -3.36 -9.94 12.89
N ARG A 120 -4.27 -9.20 13.53
CA ARG A 120 -5.67 -9.63 13.73
C ARG A 120 -6.54 -9.41 12.50
N PHE A 121 -6.34 -8.30 11.78
CA PHE A 121 -7.27 -7.86 10.74
C PHE A 121 -6.68 -7.86 9.32
N ALA A 122 -5.37 -8.02 9.15
CA ALA A 122 -4.71 -7.95 7.84
C ALA A 122 -5.34 -8.88 6.80
N GLY A 123 -5.61 -10.14 7.16
CA GLY A 123 -6.26 -11.10 6.25
C GLY A 123 -7.69 -10.71 5.86
N ILE A 124 -8.49 -10.24 6.82
CA ILE A 124 -9.87 -9.81 6.57
C ILE A 124 -9.87 -8.54 5.69
N CYS A 125 -9.03 -7.56 6.01
CA CYS A 125 -8.87 -6.34 5.24
C CYS A 125 -8.38 -6.65 3.81
N ALA A 126 -7.44 -7.58 3.65
CA ALA A 126 -6.97 -8.00 2.33
C ALA A 126 -8.10 -8.61 1.50
N GLY A 127 -8.87 -9.55 2.07
CA GLY A 127 -10.03 -10.14 1.41
C GLY A 127 -11.08 -9.10 1.00
N LEU A 128 -11.41 -8.16 1.88
CA LEU A 128 -12.34 -7.06 1.59
C LEU A 128 -11.81 -6.14 0.48
N THR A 129 -10.51 -5.83 0.48
CA THR A 129 -9.89 -4.99 -0.54
C THR A 129 -9.95 -5.66 -1.91
N VAL A 130 -9.64 -6.96 -1.98
CA VAL A 130 -9.74 -7.74 -3.22
C VAL A 130 -11.18 -7.75 -3.72
N LEU A 131 -12.16 -7.98 -2.85
CA LEU A 131 -13.58 -7.98 -3.21
C LEU A 131 -14.01 -6.61 -3.78
N VAL A 132 -13.59 -5.51 -3.15
CA VAL A 132 -13.88 -4.15 -3.62
C VAL A 132 -13.21 -3.89 -4.97
N LEU A 133 -11.95 -4.27 -5.16
CA LEU A 133 -11.24 -4.09 -6.43
C LEU A 133 -11.87 -4.91 -7.58
N VAL A 134 -12.27 -6.15 -7.29
CA VAL A 134 -13.00 -6.98 -8.26
C VAL A 134 -14.35 -6.34 -8.59
N GLY A 135 -15.09 -5.87 -7.59
CA GLY A 135 -16.35 -5.15 -7.79
C GLY A 135 -16.18 -3.88 -8.63
N MET A 136 -15.13 -3.09 -8.37
CA MET A 136 -14.75 -1.91 -9.15
C MET A 136 -14.40 -2.28 -10.59
N MET A 137 -13.67 -3.38 -10.80
CA MET A 137 -13.32 -3.87 -12.14
C MET A 137 -14.56 -4.30 -12.93
N VAL A 138 -15.49 -5.01 -12.29
CA VAL A 138 -16.77 -5.39 -12.91
C VAL A 138 -17.61 -4.15 -13.21
N ALA A 139 -17.68 -3.19 -12.29
CA ALA A 139 -18.41 -1.93 -12.50
C ALA A 139 -17.80 -1.13 -13.67
N ALA A 140 -16.48 -1.02 -13.73
CA ALA A 140 -15.78 -0.35 -14.83
C ALA A 140 -16.05 -1.05 -16.19
N LEU A 141 -16.08 -2.38 -16.21
CA LEU A 141 -16.44 -3.14 -17.41
C LEU A 141 -17.88 -2.85 -17.88
N VAL A 142 -18.85 -2.81 -16.95
CA VAL A 142 -20.26 -2.50 -17.26
C VAL A 142 -20.43 -1.06 -17.74
N ILE A 143 -19.74 -0.11 -17.12
CA ILE A 143 -19.76 1.30 -17.55
C ILE A 143 -19.13 1.43 -18.94
N GLY A 144 -18.00 0.75 -19.19
CA GLY A 144 -17.30 0.77 -20.47
C GLY A 144 -18.10 0.18 -21.64
N THR A 145 -18.95 -0.83 -21.41
CA THR A 145 -19.84 -1.35 -22.46
C THR A 145 -21.01 -0.41 -22.74
N SER A 146 -21.48 0.35 -21.74
CA SER A 146 -22.60 1.29 -21.90
C SER A 146 -22.23 2.56 -22.68
N THR A 147 -20.98 3.03 -22.62
CA THR A 147 -20.51 4.19 -23.40
C THR A 147 -20.27 3.88 -24.88
N GLY A 148 -20.16 2.60 -25.24
CA GLY A 148 -19.99 2.14 -26.63
C GLY A 148 -21.27 2.13 -27.48
N VAL A 149 -22.45 2.30 -26.89
CA VAL A 149 -23.75 2.14 -27.58
C VAL A 149 -24.34 3.47 -28.09
N SER A 150 -23.67 4.60 -27.88
CA SER A 150 -24.18 5.95 -28.25
C SER A 150 -23.51 6.57 -29.50
N LEU A 151 -22.66 5.84 -30.22
CA LEU A 151 -21.95 6.34 -31.42
C LEU A 151 -22.35 5.61 -32.72
N GLY A 152 -23.56 5.05 -32.78
CA GLY A 152 -24.15 4.46 -33.97
C GLY A 152 -25.31 5.30 -34.51
#